data_AF-A0A257RQH4-F1
#
_entry.id   AF-A0A257RQH4-F1
#
_cell.length_a   1.000
_cell.length_b   1.000
_cell.length_c   1.000
_cell.angle_alpha   90.00
_cell.angle_beta   90.00
_cell.angle_gamma   90.00
#
_symmetry.space_group_name_H-M   'P 1'
#
loop_
_entity.id
_entity.type
_entity.pdbx_description
1 polymer ?
#
loop_
_entity_poly.entity_id
_entity_poly.type
_entity_poly.pdbx_seq_one_letter_code
_entity_poly.pdbx_strand_id
1 'polypeptide(L)'
;MTRQRIIVTTAVAVVAFLSGGWFMSQGSHGDANVYQRARLFDDVLSHISDYYVDTLNEGQLYNMAINGMVQELHDPYSVFLTGRDLAGLNEATTGNYGGLGIQIEVR
;
A
#
# COMPACT_ATOMS: atom_id res chain seq x y z
N MET A 1 30.97 -48.35 -24.73
CA MET A 1 30.33 -47.07 -25.12
C MET A 1 29.09 -46.70 -24.31
N THR A 2 28.35 -47.65 -23.71
CA THR A 2 27.15 -47.36 -22.88
C THR A 2 27.47 -46.74 -21.51
N ARG A 3 28.54 -47.18 -20.82
CA ARG A 3 28.93 -46.62 -19.51
C ARG A 3 29.35 -45.15 -19.54
N GLN A 4 30.05 -44.73 -20.60
CA GLN A 4 30.48 -43.33 -20.77
C GLN A 4 29.30 -42.38 -21.04
N ARG A 5 28.26 -42.86 -21.74
CA ARG A 5 27.03 -42.08 -21.98
C ARG A 5 26.24 -41.86 -20.69
N ILE A 6 26.18 -42.87 -19.82
CA ILE A 6 25.49 -42.79 -18.52
C ILE A 6 26.17 -41.77 -17.59
N ILE A 7 27.50 -41.76 -17.56
CA ILE A 7 28.27 -40.82 -16.72
C ILE A 7 28.05 -39.37 -17.19
N VAL A 8 28.04 -39.14 -18.51
CA VAL A 8 27.83 -37.80 -19.06
C VAL A 8 26.40 -37.31 -18.78
N THR A 9 25.38 -38.15 -18.93
CA THR A 9 23.99 -37.74 -18.66
C THR A 9 23.73 -37.46 -17.17
N THR A 10 24.31 -38.26 -16.27
CA THR A 10 24.21 -37.97 -14.82
C THR A 10 24.95 -36.70 -14.44
N ALA A 11 26.14 -36.45 -15.00
CA ALA A 11 26.86 -35.21 -14.74
C ALA A 11 26.08 -33.97 -15.18
N VAL A 12 25.44 -34.00 -16.36
CA VAL A 12 24.61 -32.89 -16.85
C VAL A 12 23.38 -32.68 -15.97
N ALA A 13 22.72 -33.76 -15.52
CA ALA A 13 21.58 -33.67 -14.61
C ALA A 13 21.97 -33.06 -13.25
N VAL A 14 23.12 -33.44 -12.70
CA VAL A 14 23.65 -32.86 -11.45
C VAL A 14 23.96 -31.39 -11.62
N VAL A 15 24.62 -31.00 -12.72
CA VAL A 15 24.92 -29.58 -13.00
C VAL A 15 23.64 -28.77 -13.15
N ALA A 16 22.63 -29.27 -13.87
CA ALA A 16 21.33 -28.61 -14.03
C ALA A 16 20.56 -28.50 -12.70
N PHE A 17 20.65 -29.50 -11.83
CA PHE A 17 20.02 -29.48 -10.51
C PHE A 17 20.70 -28.48 -9.57
N LEU A 18 22.03 -28.42 -9.59
CA LEU A 18 22.80 -27.47 -8.78
C LEU A 18 22.66 -26.02 -9.28
N SER A 19 22.54 -25.79 -10.59
CA SER A 19 22.36 -24.45 -11.16
C SER A 19 20.91 -23.95 -11.09
N GLY A 20 19.92 -24.86 -11.12
CA GLY A 20 18.50 -24.51 -10.97
C GLY A 20 18.15 -23.84 -9.64
N GLY A 21 18.85 -24.20 -8.55
CA GLY A 21 18.66 -23.58 -7.23
C GLY A 21 19.06 -22.10 -7.19
N TRP A 22 20.15 -21.73 -7.89
CA TRP A 22 20.61 -20.34 -7.98
C TRP A 22 19.65 -19.45 -8.77
N PHE A 23 19.04 -19.98 -9.83
CA PHE A 23 18.08 -19.25 -10.66
C PHE A 23 16.76 -18.96 -9.91
N MET A 24 16.32 -19.89 -9.06
CA MET A 24 15.09 -19.72 -8.28
C MET A 24 15.25 -18.74 -7.10
N SER A 25 16.45 -18.66 -6.51
CA SER A 25 16.73 -17.70 -5.43
C SER A 25 16.78 -16.23 -5.85
N GLN A 26 16.85 -15.95 -7.16
CA GLN A 26 17.02 -14.58 -7.66
C GLN A 26 15.68 -13.85 -7.87
N GLY A 27 14.55 -14.55 -7.82
CA GLY A 27 13.21 -13.98 -8.02
C GLY A 27 12.53 -13.39 -6.77
N SER A 28 13.09 -13.59 -5.57
CA SER A 28 12.42 -13.25 -4.29
C SER A 28 12.88 -11.93 -3.65
N HIS A 29 13.76 -11.17 -4.31
CA HIS A 29 14.27 -9.91 -3.75
C HIS A 29 13.22 -8.79 -3.67
N GLY A 30 12.18 -8.81 -4.52
CA GLY A 30 11.12 -7.80 -4.55
C GLY A 30 10.10 -7.96 -3.43
N ASP A 31 9.61 -9.19 -3.20
CA ASP A 31 8.53 -9.45 -2.25
C ASP A 31 8.96 -9.21 -0.81
N ALA A 32 10.17 -9.64 -0.43
CA ALA A 32 10.70 -9.42 0.91
C ALA A 32 10.77 -7.91 1.26
N ASN A 33 11.03 -7.06 0.28
CA ASN A 33 11.16 -5.61 0.47
C ASN A 33 9.81 -4.95 0.75
N VAL A 34 8.73 -5.38 0.07
CA VAL A 34 7.38 -4.83 0.28
C VAL A 34 6.87 -5.11 1.69
N TYR A 35 7.00 -6.36 2.17
CA TYR A 35 6.58 -6.72 3.52
C TYR A 35 7.39 -5.99 4.60
N GLN A 36 8.69 -5.78 4.38
CA GLN A 36 9.53 -5.01 5.30
C GLN A 36 9.09 -3.54 5.38
N ARG A 37 8.77 -2.90 4.25
CA ARG A 37 8.26 -1.53 4.21
C ARG A 37 6.90 -1.39 4.90
N ALA A 38 6.00 -2.33 4.65
CA ALA A 38 4.68 -2.35 5.29
C ALA A 38 4.80 -2.48 6.81
N ARG A 39 5.70 -3.35 7.30
CA ARG A 39 5.97 -3.50 8.73
C ARG A 39 6.54 -2.23 9.35
N LEU A 40 7.52 -1.60 8.69
CA LEU A 40 8.08 -0.34 9.16
C LEU A 40 7.01 0.76 9.29
N PHE A 41 6.10 0.84 8.33
CA PHE A 41 4.99 1.79 8.39
C PHE A 41 4.07 1.52 9.59
N ASP A 42 3.71 0.25 9.81
CA ASP A 42 2.88 -0.19 10.94
C ASP A 42 3.57 0.07 12.31
N ASP A 43 4.87 -0.18 12.40
CA ASP A 43 5.68 0.08 13.60
C ASP A 43 5.68 1.59 13.94
N VAL A 44 5.82 2.46 12.95
CA VAL A 44 5.77 3.92 13.13
C VAL A 44 4.37 4.37 13.56
N LEU A 45 3.33 3.82 12.95
CA LEU A 45 1.94 4.15 13.28
C LEU A 45 1.62 3.77 14.73
N SER A 46 2.01 2.55 15.13
CA SER A 46 1.85 2.04 16.49
C SER A 46 2.63 2.88 17.50
N HIS A 47 3.87 3.26 17.17
CA HIS A 47 4.68 4.12 18.03
C HIS A 47 4.03 5.49 18.27
N ILE A 48 3.46 6.11 17.23
CA ILE A 48 2.75 7.38 17.40
C ILE A 48 1.49 7.17 18.25
N SER A 49 0.73 6.11 17.99
CA SER A 49 -0.48 5.80 18.77
C SER A 49 -0.20 5.62 20.26
N ASP A 50 0.88 4.92 20.61
CA ASP A 50 1.20 4.55 21.99
C ASP A 50 1.91 5.66 22.79
N TYR A 51 2.74 6.46 22.12
CA TYR A 51 3.66 7.39 22.78
C TYR A 51 3.35 8.88 22.52
N TYR A 52 2.38 9.20 21.66
CA TYR A 52 1.95 10.58 21.49
C TYR A 52 1.22 11.10 22.74
N VAL A 53 1.34 12.41 22.98
CA VAL A 53 0.85 13.04 24.22
C VAL A 53 -0.68 13.04 24.33
N ASP A 54 -1.38 13.12 23.21
CA ASP A 54 -2.84 13.10 23.15
C ASP A 54 -3.37 11.76 22.67
N THR A 55 -4.60 11.42 23.07
CA THR A 55 -5.29 10.24 22.56
C THR A 55 -5.72 10.48 21.10
N LEU A 56 -5.06 9.81 20.18
CA LEU A 56 -5.46 9.74 18.77
C LEU A 56 -6.21 8.43 18.52
N ASN A 57 -7.29 8.48 17.74
CA ASN A 57 -7.90 7.23 17.26
C ASN A 57 -7.21 6.75 15.97
N GLU A 58 -7.23 5.45 15.72
CA GLU A 58 -6.58 4.86 14.52
C GLU A 58 -7.05 5.53 13.22
N GLY A 59 -8.36 5.78 13.07
CA GLY A 59 -8.90 6.40 11.87
C GLY A 59 -8.36 7.81 11.61
N GLN A 60 -8.13 8.61 12.65
CA GLN A 60 -7.48 9.91 12.55
C GLN A 60 -6.03 9.76 12.10
N LEU A 61 -5.30 8.79 12.66
CA LEU A 61 -3.90 8.56 12.34
C LEU A 61 -3.73 8.11 10.87
N TYR A 62 -4.59 7.21 10.39
CA TYR A 62 -4.64 6.83 8.97
C TYR A 62 -5.03 8.00 8.06
N ASN A 63 -6.04 8.80 8.42
CA ASN A 63 -6.41 9.98 7.65
C ASN A 63 -5.25 10.99 7.56
N MET A 64 -4.50 11.19 8.65
CA MET A 64 -3.31 12.05 8.67
C MET A 64 -2.21 11.50 7.76
N ALA A 65 -1.94 10.20 7.83
CA ALA A 65 -0.93 9.55 6.99
C ALA A 65 -1.28 9.65 5.49
N ILE A 66 -2.54 9.37 5.12
CA ILE A 66 -2.99 9.47 3.72
C ILE A 66 -2.92 10.91 3.23
N ASN A 67 -3.40 11.88 4.02
CA ASN A 67 -3.31 13.29 3.67
C ASN A 67 -1.86 13.73 3.47
N GLY A 68 -0.94 13.32 4.35
CA GLY A 68 0.49 13.63 4.20
C GLY A 68 1.09 13.02 2.92
N MET A 69 0.75 11.77 2.60
CA MET A 69 1.21 11.13 1.35
C MET A 69 0.70 11.86 0.11
N VAL A 70 -0.56 12.31 0.10
CA VAL A 70 -1.13 13.06 -1.03
C VAL A 70 -0.52 14.45 -1.14
N GLN A 71 -0.27 15.14 -0.02
CA GLN A 71 0.40 16.44 -0.01
C GLN A 71 1.82 16.36 -0.58
N GLU A 72 2.55 15.29 -0.25
CA GLU A 72 3.93 15.09 -0.70
C GLU A 72 4.04 14.82 -2.22
N LEU A 73 2.93 14.52 -2.89
CA LEU A 73 2.90 14.46 -4.36
C LEU A 73 3.14 15.83 -5.01
N HIS A 74 3.02 16.93 -4.24
CA HIS A 74 3.15 18.31 -4.75
C HIS A 74 2.23 18.61 -5.94
N ASP A 75 1.12 17.86 -6.07
CA ASP A 75 0.13 18.03 -7.11
C ASP A 75 -1.10 18.77 -6.55
N PRO A 76 -1.39 20.00 -7.03
CA PRO A 76 -2.52 20.80 -6.53
C PRO A 76 -3.89 20.21 -6.86
N TYR A 77 -3.98 19.22 -7.75
CA TYR A 77 -5.24 18.57 -8.12
C TYR A 77 -5.47 17.24 -7.39
N SER A 78 -4.45 16.74 -6.68
CA SER A 78 -4.56 15.53 -5.89
C SER A 78 -5.00 15.86 -4.47
N VAL A 79 -6.21 15.44 -4.10
CA VAL A 79 -6.77 15.61 -2.75
C VAL A 79 -7.41 14.32 -2.25
N PHE A 80 -7.20 14.00 -0.97
CA PHE A 80 -7.92 12.93 -0.30
C PHE A 80 -9.19 13.51 0.35
N LEU A 81 -10.34 12.91 0.05
CA LEU A 81 -11.62 13.29 0.64
C LEU A 81 -11.97 12.33 1.77
N THR A 82 -12.12 12.86 2.98
CA THR A 82 -12.73 12.07 4.06
C THR A 82 -14.22 11.86 3.79
N GLY A 83 -14.85 10.93 4.51
CA GLY A 83 -16.30 10.70 4.35
C GLY A 83 -17.15 11.97 4.58
N ARG A 84 -16.69 12.89 5.44
CA ARG A 84 -17.35 14.19 5.66
C ARG A 84 -17.16 15.13 4.47
N ASP A 85 -15.94 15.18 3.93
CA ASP A 85 -15.63 16.06 2.79
C ASP A 85 -16.40 15.61 1.55
N LEU A 86 -16.50 14.30 1.34
CA LEU A 86 -17.30 13.72 0.26
C LEU A 86 -18.79 14.02 0.43
N ALA A 87 -19.32 13.96 1.66
CA ALA A 87 -20.71 14.31 1.94
C ALA A 87 -20.99 15.80 1.62
N GLY A 88 -20.12 16.71 2.06
CA GLY A 88 -20.25 18.14 1.75
C GLY A 88 -20.09 18.44 0.26
N LEU A 89 -19.20 17.74 -0.44
CA LEU A 89 -19.05 17.86 -1.89
C LEU A 89 -20.32 17.41 -2.63
N ASN A 90 -20.92 16.30 -2.20
CA ASN A 90 -22.19 15.83 -2.76
C ASN A 90 -23.33 16.81 -2.50
N GLU A 91 -23.41 17.38 -1.30
CA GLU A 91 -24.39 18.39 -0.94
C GLU A 91 -24.25 19.65 -1.82
N ALA A 92 -23.03 20.16 -1.99
CA ALA A 92 -22.75 21.31 -2.85
C ALA A 92 -23.03 21.03 -4.34
N THR A 93 -22.79 19.81 -4.81
CA THR A 93 -22.95 19.43 -6.22
C THR A 93 -24.39 19.12 -6.58
N THR A 94 -25.11 18.42 -5.70
CA THR A 94 -26.48 17.95 -5.96
C THR A 94 -27.54 18.90 -5.42
N GLY A 95 -27.19 19.80 -4.50
CA GLY A 95 -28.15 20.63 -3.77
C GLY A 95 -29.02 19.86 -2.79
N ASN A 96 -28.73 18.57 -2.55
CA ASN A 96 -29.47 17.74 -1.61
C ASN A 96 -28.90 17.92 -0.20
N TYR A 97 -29.33 18.99 0.46
CA TYR A 97 -28.98 19.23 1.86
C TYR A 97 -29.71 18.21 2.74
N GLY A 98 -28.96 17.50 3.59
CA GLY A 98 -29.49 16.49 4.50
C GLY A 98 -30.26 17.12 5.67
N GLY A 99 -31.39 17.78 5.40
CA GLY A 99 -32.21 18.42 6.43
C GLY A 99 -33.39 19.23 5.87
N LEU A 100 -34.55 19.11 6.52
CA LEU A 100 -35.84 19.85 6.38
C LEU A 100 -36.46 20.09 4.98
N GLY A 101 -35.72 19.96 3.87
CA GLY A 101 -36.23 20.18 2.51
C GLY A 101 -36.42 21.65 2.14
N ILE A 102 -35.68 22.59 2.74
CA ILE A 102 -35.76 24.02 2.40
C ILE A 102 -34.77 24.33 1.28
N GLN A 103 -35.27 24.58 0.07
CA GLN A 103 -34.49 24.99 -1.08
C GLN A 103 -34.45 26.53 -1.15
N ILE A 104 -33.25 27.13 -1.11
CA ILE A 104 -33.07 28.58 -1.26
C ILE A 104 -32.72 28.86 -2.72
N GLU A 105 -33.63 29.47 -3.47
CA GLU A 105 -33.36 29.98 -4.82
C GLU A 105 -32.87 31.43 -4.69
N VAL A 106 -31.63 31.70 -5.09
CA VAL A 106 -31.10 33.06 -5.18
C VAL A 106 -31.31 33.55 -6.61
N ARG A 107 -32.17 34.56 -6.77
CA ARG A 107 -32.41 35.27 -8.03
C ARG A 107 -31.42 36.42 -8.23
#